data_AF-A0A420WWR8-F1
#
_entry.id   AF-A0A420WWR8-F1
#
_cell.length_a   1.000
_cell.length_b   1.000
_cell.length_c   1.000
_cell.angle_alpha   90.00
_cell.angle_beta   90.00
_cell.angle_gamma   90.00
#
_symmetry.space_group_name_H-M   'P 1'
#
loop_
_entity.id
_entity.type
_entity.pdbx_description
1 polymer ?
#
loop_
_entity_poly.entity_id
_entity_poly.type
_entity_poly.pdbx_seq_one_letter_code
_entity_poly.pdbx_strand_id
1 'polypeptide(L)'
;MTAHTRPCAILLIAALMTGGCSATTSHAPAAPQGACDRVADYAIPAQRFDETAQQLAHATGCFIRTDLSRTGAIPVQPVTGTMSLRQALERALQGTGLSITDHRPDTLTVY
;
A
#
# COMPACT_ATOMS: atom_id res chain seq x y z
N MET A 1 41.48 63.71 -20.35
CA MET A 1 42.02 63.67 -21.73
C MET A 1 41.85 62.24 -22.26
N THR A 2 41.35 61.96 -23.46
CA THR A 2 40.56 62.76 -24.45
C THR A 2 40.17 61.83 -25.61
N ALA A 3 38.97 61.87 -26.20
CA ALA A 3 37.67 62.38 -25.75
C ALA A 3 36.55 61.84 -26.66
N HIS A 4 35.39 61.49 -26.09
CA HIS A 4 34.14 61.19 -26.83
C HIS A 4 34.23 59.93 -27.75
N THR A 5 33.17 59.40 -28.39
CA THR A 5 31.82 59.93 -28.68
C THR A 5 30.71 58.85 -28.66
N ARG A 6 29.44 59.28 -28.59
CA ARG A 6 28.17 58.49 -28.63
C ARG A 6 27.59 58.56 -30.09
N PRO A 7 26.42 57.97 -30.49
CA PRO A 7 25.32 57.31 -29.76
C PRO A 7 25.15 55.81 -30.20
N CYS A 8 24.02 55.13 -30.45
CA CYS A 8 22.58 55.48 -30.61
C CYS A 8 21.62 54.27 -30.35
N ALA A 9 20.42 54.31 -30.94
CA ALA A 9 19.32 53.33 -30.86
C ALA A 9 19.68 51.97 -31.55
N ILE A 10 18.97 50.84 -31.34
CA ILE A 10 17.51 50.60 -31.39
C ILE A 10 17.01 49.73 -30.22
N LEU A 11 15.74 49.88 -29.85
CA LEU A 11 15.09 49.07 -28.80
C LEU A 11 14.98 47.60 -29.20
N LEU A 12 15.32 46.70 -28.27
CA LEU A 12 14.87 45.30 -28.29
C LEU A 12 13.97 45.06 -27.07
N ILE A 13 12.71 44.72 -27.34
CA ILE A 13 11.69 44.47 -26.32
C ILE A 13 11.89 43.04 -25.80
N ALA A 14 12.49 42.91 -24.62
CA ALA A 14 12.69 41.61 -23.98
C ALA A 14 11.35 41.06 -23.45
N ALA A 15 10.75 40.12 -24.17
CA ALA A 15 9.53 39.44 -23.74
C ALA A 15 9.82 38.52 -22.54
N LEU A 16 9.20 38.79 -21.38
CA LEU A 16 9.32 37.95 -20.19
C LEU A 16 8.55 36.64 -20.36
N MET A 17 9.24 35.60 -20.82
CA MET A 17 8.71 34.24 -20.85
C MET A 17 8.80 33.59 -19.46
N THR A 18 7.90 33.98 -18.55
CA THR A 18 7.73 33.32 -17.25
C THR A 18 7.11 31.93 -17.45
N GLY A 19 7.95 30.95 -17.77
CA GLY A 19 7.57 29.54 -17.91
C GLY A 19 7.11 28.95 -16.58
N GLY A 20 5.82 29.05 -16.29
CA GLY A 20 5.20 28.45 -15.11
C GLY A 20 5.19 26.94 -15.20
N CYS A 21 6.09 26.27 -14.48
CA CYS A 21 6.07 24.81 -14.32
C CYS A 21 4.83 24.39 -13.50
N SER A 22 3.73 24.10 -14.18
CA SER A 22 2.54 23.48 -13.57
C SER A 22 2.90 22.08 -13.07
N ALA A 23 3.28 22.00 -11.80
CA ALA A 23 3.52 20.74 -11.11
C ALA A 23 2.18 20.02 -10.86
N THR A 24 1.71 19.27 -11.87
CA THR A 24 0.51 18.44 -11.77
C THR A 24 0.71 17.38 -10.69
N THR A 25 0.19 17.64 -9.49
CA THR A 25 0.16 16.68 -8.40
C THR A 25 -0.86 15.58 -8.74
N SER A 26 -0.35 14.49 -9.32
CA SER A 26 -1.13 13.27 -9.59
C SER A 26 -1.63 12.66 -8.29
N HIS A 27 -2.75 13.17 -7.79
CA HIS A 27 -3.43 12.71 -6.60
C HIS A 27 -4.15 11.40 -6.93
N ALA A 28 -3.39 10.31 -7.00
CA ALA A 28 -3.93 8.98 -7.10
C ALA A 28 -4.93 8.77 -5.96
N PRO A 29 -6.15 8.26 -6.22
CA PRO A 29 -7.12 8.03 -5.16
C PRO A 29 -6.51 7.06 -4.15
N ALA A 30 -6.44 7.48 -2.88
CA ALA A 30 -6.00 6.60 -1.81
C ALA A 30 -6.91 5.35 -1.81
N ALA A 31 -6.31 4.16 -1.82
CA ALA A 31 -7.07 2.92 -1.75
C ALA A 31 -7.96 2.95 -0.50
N PRO A 32 -9.23 2.52 -0.57
CA PRO A 32 -10.15 2.59 0.55
C PRO A 32 -9.63 1.76 1.74
N GLN A 33 -9.21 2.46 2.79
CA GLN A 33 -8.62 1.88 4.00
C GLN A 33 -9.71 1.29 4.87
N GLY A 34 -9.61 0.00 5.20
CA GLY A 34 -10.55 -0.69 6.08
C GLY A 34 -9.88 -1.53 7.15
N ALA A 35 -10.64 -2.42 7.79
CA ALA A 35 -10.16 -3.27 8.86
C ALA A 35 -8.95 -4.14 8.47
N CYS A 36 -8.82 -4.53 7.20
CA CYS A 36 -7.73 -5.43 6.74
C CYS A 36 -6.37 -4.72 6.62
N ASP A 37 -6.38 -3.38 6.59
CA ASP A 37 -5.21 -2.53 6.50
C ASP A 37 -4.81 -1.94 7.87
N ARG A 38 -5.57 -2.24 8.93
CA ARG A 38 -5.20 -1.94 10.32
C ARG A 38 -3.93 -2.68 10.70
N VAL A 39 -2.97 -1.94 11.25
CA VAL A 39 -1.73 -2.47 11.79
C VAL A 39 -1.94 -3.00 13.20
N ALA A 40 -1.40 -4.18 13.49
CA ALA A 40 -1.39 -4.80 14.81
C ALA A 40 -0.07 -5.56 15.04
N ASP A 41 0.23 -5.85 16.31
CA ASP A 41 1.35 -6.71 16.71
C ASP A 41 0.91 -8.17 16.80
N TYR A 42 1.57 -9.05 16.04
CA TYR A 42 1.27 -10.47 16.01
C TYR A 42 2.37 -11.31 16.67
N ALA A 43 1.95 -12.38 17.33
CA ALA A 43 2.82 -13.43 17.91
C ALA A 43 2.15 -14.81 17.73
N ILE A 44 1.72 -15.11 16.50
CA ILE A 44 0.95 -16.29 16.14
C ILE A 44 1.93 -17.43 15.76
N PRO A 45 1.94 -18.57 16.48
CA PRO A 45 2.82 -19.70 16.15
C PRO A 45 2.40 -20.42 14.85
N ALA A 46 3.27 -21.28 14.33
CA ALA A 46 2.94 -22.15 13.21
C ALA A 46 1.85 -23.15 13.64
N GLN A 47 0.71 -23.15 12.96
CA GLN A 47 -0.48 -23.91 13.33
C GLN A 47 -1.39 -24.12 12.10
N ARG A 48 -2.65 -24.52 12.32
CA ARG A 48 -3.63 -24.71 11.25
C ARG A 48 -4.17 -23.37 10.75
N PHE A 49 -4.61 -23.33 9.48
CA PHE A 49 -5.06 -22.09 8.84
C PHE A 49 -6.36 -21.54 9.45
N ASP A 50 -7.30 -22.39 9.90
CA ASP A 50 -8.53 -21.95 10.56
C ASP A 50 -8.25 -21.20 11.88
N GLU A 51 -7.42 -21.78 12.74
CA GLU A 51 -6.94 -21.18 14.00
C GLU A 51 -6.22 -19.85 13.74
N THR A 52 -5.38 -19.80 12.71
CA THR A 52 -4.62 -18.60 12.29
C THR A 52 -5.56 -17.51 11.77
N ALA A 53 -6.48 -17.86 10.87
CA ALA A 53 -7.45 -16.93 10.31
C ALA A 53 -8.38 -16.35 11.39
N GLN A 54 -8.77 -17.16 12.38
CA GLN A 54 -9.53 -16.70 13.54
C GLN A 54 -8.76 -15.66 14.37
N GLN A 55 -7.49 -15.91 14.69
CA GLN A 55 -6.64 -15.00 15.44
C GLN A 55 -6.42 -13.67 14.70
N LEU A 56 -6.11 -13.72 13.41
CA LEU A 56 -5.95 -12.53 12.56
C LEU A 56 -7.25 -11.71 12.51
N ALA A 57 -8.38 -12.35 12.19
CA ALA A 57 -9.68 -11.68 12.10
C ALA A 57 -10.10 -11.05 13.44
N HIS A 58 -9.85 -11.72 14.56
CA HIS A 58 -10.14 -11.20 15.90
C HIS A 58 -9.30 -9.95 16.25
N ALA A 59 -8.03 -9.92 15.87
CA ALA A 59 -7.11 -8.82 16.19
C ALA A 59 -7.45 -7.49 15.48
N THR A 60 -8.16 -7.53 14.34
CA THR A 60 -8.41 -6.33 13.52
C THR A 60 -9.87 -6.08 13.16
N GLY A 61 -10.73 -7.10 13.18
CA GLY A 61 -12.11 -7.06 12.70
C GLY A 61 -12.28 -7.28 11.19
N CYS A 62 -11.20 -7.55 10.44
CA CYS A 62 -11.31 -7.89 9.01
C CYS A 62 -11.74 -9.34 8.80
N PHE A 63 -12.67 -9.56 7.88
CA PHE A 63 -13.22 -10.89 7.62
C PHE A 63 -12.35 -11.69 6.62
N ILE A 64 -11.87 -12.86 7.03
CA ILE A 64 -11.18 -13.80 6.14
C ILE A 64 -12.20 -14.82 5.62
N ARG A 65 -12.54 -14.72 4.33
CA ARG A 65 -13.51 -15.59 3.64
C ARG A 65 -12.79 -16.77 3.02
N THR A 66 -13.19 -17.98 3.37
CA THR A 66 -12.65 -19.22 2.80
C THR A 66 -13.61 -20.38 3.03
N ASP A 67 -13.39 -21.52 2.36
CA ASP A 67 -14.03 -22.79 2.69
C ASP A 67 -13.13 -23.59 3.63
N LEU A 68 -13.41 -23.50 4.95
CA LEU A 68 -12.61 -24.17 5.97
C LEU A 68 -12.64 -25.70 5.87
N SER A 69 -13.60 -26.31 5.16
CA SER A 69 -13.58 -27.75 4.88
C SER A 69 -12.46 -28.17 3.92
N ARG A 70 -11.96 -27.21 3.14
CA ARG A 70 -10.83 -27.36 2.20
C ARG A 70 -9.53 -26.78 2.76
N THR A 71 -9.60 -25.58 3.32
CA THR A 71 -8.40 -24.78 3.65
C THR A 71 -8.01 -24.87 5.13
N GLY A 72 -8.96 -25.09 6.04
CA GLY A 72 -8.76 -24.88 7.47
C GLY A 72 -7.68 -25.76 8.10
N ALA A 73 -7.54 -27.00 7.65
CA ALA A 73 -6.54 -27.95 8.17
C ALA A 73 -5.13 -27.78 7.59
N ILE A 74 -4.91 -26.86 6.63
CA ILE A 74 -3.60 -26.64 6.02
C ILE A 74 -2.66 -25.97 7.04
N PRO A 75 -1.43 -26.48 7.26
CA PRO A 75 -0.47 -25.83 8.13
C PRO A 75 0.07 -24.55 7.48
N VAL A 76 0.17 -23.49 8.28
CA VAL A 76 0.63 -22.14 7.85
C VAL A 76 1.82 -21.65 8.67
N GLN A 77 2.56 -20.70 8.11
CA GLN A 77 3.76 -20.13 8.70
C GLN A 77 3.45 -19.26 9.93
N PRO A 78 4.39 -19.14 10.89
CA PRO A 78 4.21 -18.27 12.04
C PRO A 78 4.22 -16.79 11.63
N VAL A 79 3.37 -15.99 12.26
CA VAL A 79 3.28 -14.55 12.05
C VAL A 79 3.80 -13.84 13.29
N THR A 80 4.91 -13.11 13.15
CA THR A 80 5.52 -12.37 14.26
C THR A 80 5.92 -10.95 13.84
N GLY A 81 5.52 -9.96 14.64
CA GLY A 81 5.86 -8.54 14.48
C GLY A 81 4.66 -7.65 14.11
N THR A 82 4.96 -6.36 13.96
CA THR A 82 4.00 -5.28 13.67
C THR A 82 3.72 -5.19 12.16
N MET A 83 2.49 -5.45 11.71
CA MET A 83 2.11 -5.34 10.29
C MET A 83 0.58 -5.22 10.10
N SER A 84 0.10 -4.96 8.89
CA SER A 84 -1.35 -5.04 8.60
C SER A 84 -1.84 -6.48 8.55
N LEU A 85 -3.15 -6.73 8.72
CA LEU A 85 -3.68 -8.10 8.55
C LEU A 85 -3.40 -8.65 7.15
N ARG A 86 -3.48 -7.81 6.11
CA ARG A 86 -3.13 -8.18 4.73
C ARG A 86 -1.73 -8.79 4.64
N GLN A 87 -0.73 -8.09 5.19
CA GLN A 87 0.67 -8.55 5.25
C GLN A 87 0.85 -9.78 6.15
N ALA A 88 0.15 -9.85 7.28
CA ALA A 88 0.17 -10.98 8.19
C ALA A 88 -0.36 -12.26 7.54
N LEU A 89 -1.46 -12.15 6.78
CA LEU A 89 -2.06 -13.25 6.04
C LEU A 89 -1.16 -13.67 4.87
N GLU A 90 -0.67 -12.72 4.06
CA GLU A 90 0.31 -12.98 3.00
C GLU A 90 1.53 -13.75 3.53
N ARG A 91 2.01 -13.41 4.74
CA ARG A 91 3.12 -14.11 5.40
C ARG A 91 2.74 -15.50 5.89
N ALA A 92 1.56 -15.69 6.47
CA ALA A 92 1.09 -17.01 6.94
C ALA A 92 0.99 -18.03 5.79
N LEU A 93 0.53 -17.60 4.61
CA LEU A 93 0.33 -18.49 3.45
C LEU A 93 1.64 -18.86 2.71
N GLN A 94 2.81 -18.30 3.08
CA GLN A 94 4.07 -18.53 2.37
C GLN A 94 4.51 -19.99 2.34
N GLY A 95 4.68 -20.55 1.15
CA GLY A 95 5.06 -21.95 0.94
C GLY A 95 3.90 -22.94 1.03
N THR A 96 2.67 -22.47 1.23
CA THR A 96 1.46 -23.30 1.09
C THR A 96 0.93 -23.25 -0.35
N GLY A 97 -0.13 -24.02 -0.64
CA GLY A 97 -0.89 -23.90 -1.89
C GLY A 97 -1.98 -22.83 -1.87
N LEU A 98 -2.15 -22.10 -0.76
CA LEU A 98 -3.20 -21.09 -0.57
C LEU A 98 -2.74 -19.69 -1.00
N SER A 99 -3.69 -18.87 -1.43
CA SER A 99 -3.45 -17.49 -1.86
C SER A 99 -4.60 -16.56 -1.49
N ILE A 100 -4.33 -15.25 -1.37
CA ILE A 100 -5.41 -14.25 -1.33
C ILE A 100 -5.89 -14.04 -2.78
N THR A 101 -7.19 -14.25 -3.00
CA THR A 101 -7.82 -14.23 -4.34
C THR A 101 -8.76 -13.04 -4.56
N ASP A 102 -9.11 -12.31 -3.50
CA ASP A 102 -9.91 -11.07 -3.56
C ASP A 102 -9.53 -10.13 -2.40
N HIS A 103 -9.44 -8.84 -2.69
CA HIS A 103 -8.91 -7.80 -1.81
C HIS A 103 -9.94 -6.68 -1.64
N ARG A 104 -10.53 -6.55 -0.44
CA ARG A 104 -11.44 -5.46 -0.07
C ARG A 104 -10.93 -4.73 1.20
N PRO A 105 -11.55 -3.62 1.62
CA PRO A 105 -11.15 -2.89 2.84
C PRO A 105 -11.36 -3.72 4.11
N ASP A 106 -12.49 -4.42 4.21
CA ASP A 106 -12.91 -5.17 5.41
C ASP A 106 -13.09 -6.68 5.16
N THR A 107 -12.67 -7.18 3.99
CA THR A 107 -12.71 -8.62 3.66
C THR A 107 -11.57 -9.02 2.74
N LEU A 108 -10.95 -10.16 3.03
CA LEU A 108 -10.03 -10.88 2.15
C LEU A 108 -10.63 -12.25 1.82
N THR A 109 -10.43 -12.77 0.61
CA THR A 109 -10.83 -14.15 0.26
C THR A 109 -9.59 -15.01 0.06
N VAL A 110 -9.56 -16.23 0.63
CA VAL A 110 -8.46 -17.18 0.53
C VAL A 110 -8.92 -18.51 -0.04
N TYR A 111 -8.17 -19.03 -1.01
CA TYR A 111 -8.36 -20.31 -1.68
C TYR A 111 -7.00 -20.89 -2.14
#